data_AF-A0A6C0BHW2-F1
#
_entry.id   AF-A0A6C0BHW2-F1
#
_cell.length_a   1.000
_cell.length_b   1.000
_cell.length_c   1.000
_cell.angle_alpha   90.00
_cell.angle_beta   90.00
_cell.angle_gamma   90.00
#
_symmetry.space_group_name_H-M   'P 1'
#
loop_
_entity.id
_entity.type
_entity.pdbx_description
1 polymer ?
#
loop_
_entity_poly.entity_id
_entity_poly.type
_entity_poly.pdbx_seq_one_letter_code
_entity_poly.pdbx_strand_id
1 'polypeptide(L)'
;MSTSILFRYWCAPMFTFGAIRGYRAEMPEKENLLSNKLTNSFLNGVFYIIPPLGIVKLTHVMDRIEVEVTHKNPNNYAQIYWEGRGSNKNTFL
;
A
#
# COMPACT_ATOMS: atom_id res chain seq x y z
N MET A 1 -14.70 -9.25 -19.48
CA MET A 1 -14.40 -9.93 -18.20
C MET A 1 -14.30 -8.85 -17.13
N SER A 2 -15.13 -8.91 -16.08
CA SER A 2 -15.23 -7.80 -15.11
C SER A 2 -13.89 -7.63 -14.38
N THR A 3 -13.37 -6.40 -14.33
CA THR A 3 -12.11 -6.05 -13.66
C THR A 3 -12.09 -6.47 -12.19
N SER A 4 -13.26 -6.55 -11.56
CA SER A 4 -13.45 -7.02 -10.18
C SER A 4 -13.10 -8.50 -9.96
N ILE A 5 -13.29 -9.34 -10.98
CA ILE A 5 -13.02 -10.78 -10.91
C ILE A 5 -11.52 -11.03 -11.00
N LEU A 6 -10.85 -10.40 -11.98
CA LEU A 6 -9.40 -10.45 -12.12
C LEU A 6 -8.69 -9.91 -10.88
N PHE A 7 -9.21 -8.82 -10.29
CA PHE A 7 -8.67 -8.27 -9.06
C PHE A 7 -8.76 -9.26 -7.88
N ARG A 8 -9.89 -9.97 -7.71
CA ARG A 8 -10.03 -10.98 -6.65
C ARG A 8 -9.10 -12.18 -6.84
N TYR A 9 -8.99 -12.67 -8.08
CA TYR A 9 -8.07 -13.77 -8.42
C TYR A 9 -6.59 -13.38 -8.37
N TRP A 10 -6.27 -12.08 -8.43
CA TRP A 10 -4.91 -11.59 -8.22
C TRP A 10 -4.61 -11.39 -6.73
N CYS A 11 -5.47 -10.67 -6.00
CA CYS A 11 -5.20 -10.24 -4.64
C CYS A 11 -5.08 -11.40 -3.66
N ALA A 12 -5.99 -12.38 -3.71
CA ALA A 12 -5.99 -13.48 -2.75
C ALA A 12 -4.72 -14.37 -2.82
N PRO A 13 -4.29 -14.88 -4.00
CA PRO A 13 -3.07 -15.67 -4.07
C PRO A 13 -1.82 -14.83 -3.83
N MET A 14 -1.77 -13.58 -4.31
CA MET A 14 -0.59 -12.72 -4.10
C MET A 14 -0.43 -12.32 -2.63
N PHE A 15 -1.52 -12.00 -1.94
CA PHE A 15 -1.50 -11.76 -0.50
C PHE A 15 -0.96 -12.97 0.25
N THR A 16 -1.52 -14.15 -0.04
CA THR A 16 -1.14 -15.39 0.65
C THR A 16 0.33 -15.73 0.39
N PHE A 17 0.79 -15.52 -0.85
CA PHE A 17 2.19 -15.70 -1.22
C PHE A 17 3.12 -14.75 -0.45
N GLY A 18 2.81 -13.45 -0.40
CA GLY A 18 3.59 -12.47 0.35
C GLY A 18 3.57 -12.72 1.86
N ALA A 19 2.42 -13.12 2.40
CA ALA A 19 2.27 -13.44 3.83
C ALA A 19 3.09 -14.66 4.25
N ILE A 20 3.01 -15.76 3.49
CA ILE A 20 3.82 -16.95 3.77
C ILE A 20 5.31 -16.61 3.72
N ARG A 21 5.72 -15.77 2.76
CA ARG A 21 7.12 -15.32 2.64
C ARG A 21 7.55 -14.45 3.82
N GLY A 22 6.71 -13.52 4.27
CA GLY A 22 6.99 -12.66 5.43
C GLY A 22 7.02 -13.42 6.76
N TYR A 23 6.18 -14.46 6.90
CA TYR A 23 6.17 -15.31 8.11
C TYR A 23 7.42 -16.19 8.22
N ARG A 24 7.92 -16.68 7.08
CA ARG A 24 9.13 -17.52 6.99
C ARG A 24 10.43 -16.71 6.96
N ALA A 25 10.36 -15.38 6.93
CA ALA A 25 11.54 -14.54 6.93
C ALA A 25 12.33 -14.72 8.23
N GLU A 26 13.64 -14.90 8.10
CA GLU A 26 14.53 -14.91 9.25
C GLU A 26 14.56 -13.51 9.86
N MET A 27 14.29 -13.44 11.16
CA MET A 27 14.31 -12.20 11.94
C MET A 27 15.42 -12.31 13.00
N PRO A 28 16.09 -11.20 13.35
CA PRO A 28 17.02 -11.16 14.46
C PRO A 28 16.35 -11.69 15.74
N GLU A 29 17.07 -12.41 16.59
CA GLU A 29 16.54 -13.03 17.81
C GLU A 29 15.78 -12.04 18.72
N LYS A 30 16.27 -10.80 18.80
CA LYS A 30 15.65 -9.71 19.57
C LYS A 30 14.29 -9.27 19.03
N GLU A 31 14.02 -9.50 17.76
CA GLU A 31 12.79 -9.08 17.07
C GLU A 31 11.89 -10.27 16.70
N ASN A 32 12.30 -11.50 17.00
CA ASN A 32 11.61 -12.75 16.72
C ASN A 32 10.42 -13.02 17.67
N LEU A 33 9.63 -11.98 17.93
CA LEU A 33 8.36 -12.09 18.61
C LEU A 33 7.29 -12.56 17.62
N LEU A 34 6.35 -13.39 18.10
CA LEU A 34 5.22 -13.86 17.29
C LEU A 34 4.43 -12.69 16.69
N SER A 35 4.23 -11.61 17.48
CA SER A 35 3.56 -10.39 17.04
C SER A 35 4.30 -9.75 15.85
N ASN A 36 5.62 -9.64 15.93
CA ASN A 36 6.43 -9.04 14.86
C ASN A 36 6.40 -9.91 13.60
N LYS A 37 6.44 -11.24 13.74
CA LYS A 37 6.28 -12.17 12.62
C LYS A 37 4.93 -12.08 11.95
N LEU A 38 3.84 -11.94 12.72
CA LEU A 38 2.50 -11.78 12.18
C LEU A 38 2.33 -10.42 11.49
N THR A 39 2.83 -9.34 12.09
CA THR A 39 2.80 -8.01 11.49
C THR A 39 3.63 -7.97 10.21
N ASN A 40 4.84 -8.54 10.22
CA ASN A 40 5.69 -8.61 9.03
C ASN A 40 5.07 -9.46 7.94
N SER A 41 4.50 -10.62 8.28
CA SER A 41 3.72 -11.47 7.37
C SER A 41 2.57 -10.69 6.73
N PHE A 42 1.75 -10.01 7.53
CA PHE A 42 0.63 -9.24 7.03
C PHE A 42 1.06 -8.12 6.08
N LEU A 43 2.04 -7.31 6.48
CA LEU A 43 2.56 -6.21 5.66
C LEU A 43 3.15 -6.73 4.34
N ASN A 44 3.92 -7.80 4.39
CA ASN A 44 4.50 -8.41 3.19
C ASN A 44 3.40 -8.96 2.25
N GLY A 45 2.35 -9.56 2.80
CA GLY A 45 1.15 -9.92 2.05
C GLY A 45 0.52 -8.71 1.34
N VAL A 46 0.32 -7.60 2.05
CA VAL A 46 -0.24 -6.37 1.47
C VAL A 46 0.64 -5.82 0.34
N PHE A 47 1.96 -5.78 0.52
CA PHE A 47 2.88 -5.30 -0.51
C PHE A 47 2.86 -6.16 -1.77
N TYR A 48 2.66 -7.47 -1.66
CA TYR A 48 2.54 -8.37 -2.81
C TYR A 48 1.22 -8.24 -3.56
N ILE A 49 0.14 -7.80 -2.91
CA ILE A 49 -1.12 -7.47 -3.60
C ILE A 49 -0.93 -6.27 -4.53
N ILE A 50 -0.18 -5.27 -4.05
CA ILE A 50 -0.03 -3.99 -4.72
C ILE A 50 0.83 -4.19 -5.97
N PRO A 51 0.30 -3.99 -7.19
CA PRO A 51 1.13 -4.05 -8.38
C PRO A 51 2.24 -2.99 -8.28
N PRO A 52 3.41 -3.17 -8.92
CA PRO A 52 4.53 -2.23 -8.82
C PRO A 52 4.13 -0.77 -9.12
N LEU A 53 3.21 -0.57 -10.07
CA LEU A 53 2.65 0.74 -10.43
C LEU A 53 1.66 1.32 -9.38
N GLY A 54 1.15 0.49 -8.48
CA GLY A 54 0.28 0.86 -7.37
C GLY A 54 1.04 1.38 -6.14
N ILE A 55 2.36 1.20 -6.07
CA ILE A 55 3.20 1.73 -4.98
C ILE A 55 3.14 3.25 -4.95
N VAL A 56 3.19 3.91 -6.12
CA VAL A 56 3.02 5.37 -6.24
C VAL A 56 1.67 5.82 -5.69
N LYS A 57 0.60 5.06 -5.95
CA LYS A 57 -0.73 5.39 -5.40
C LYS A 57 -0.80 5.17 -3.89
N LEU A 58 -0.10 4.15 -3.37
CA LEU A 58 -0.03 3.88 -1.93
C LEU A 58 0.73 5.00 -1.20
N THR A 59 1.85 5.48 -1.74
CA THR A 59 2.61 6.59 -1.14
C THR A 59 1.75 7.85 -1.05
N HIS A 60 0.98 8.18 -2.09
CA HIS A 60 0.05 9.31 -2.02
C HIS A 60 -1.08 9.12 -1.00
N VAL A 61 -1.54 7.88 -0.76
CA VAL A 61 -2.51 7.60 0.31
C VAL A 61 -1.86 7.77 1.68
N MET A 62 -0.62 7.30 1.86
CA MET A 62 0.14 7.49 3.10
C MET A 62 0.41 8.97 3.37
N ASP A 63 0.77 9.76 2.36
CA ASP A 63 0.98 11.20 2.47
C ASP A 63 -0.30 11.92 2.94
N ARG A 64 -1.48 11.51 2.44
CA ARG A 64 -2.76 12.06 2.90
C ARG A 64 -3.05 11.70 4.35
N ILE A 65 -2.80 10.46 4.74
CA ILE A 65 -2.98 10.01 6.12
C ILE A 65 -2.07 10.84 7.03
N GLU A 66 -0.83 11.09 6.62
CA GLU A 66 0.10 11.92 7.38
C GLU A 66 -0.42 13.35 7.54
N VAL A 67 -0.83 14.02 6.45
CA VAL A 67 -1.37 15.39 6.50
C VAL A 67 -2.59 15.48 7.43
N GLU A 68 -3.49 14.51 7.36
CA GLU A 68 -4.70 14.45 8.19
C GLU A 68 -4.35 14.25 9.69
N VAL A 69 -3.48 13.28 9.98
CA VAL A 69 -3.09 12.91 11.36
C VAL A 69 -2.22 14.00 12.02
N THR A 70 -1.35 14.66 11.26
CA THR A 70 -0.49 15.74 11.78
C THR A 70 -1.13 17.13 11.67
N HIS A 71 -2.40 17.21 11.25
CA HIS A 71 -3.15 18.46 11.06
C HIS A 71 -2.40 19.50 10.22
N LYS A 72 -1.60 19.05 9.24
CA LYS A 72 -0.92 19.95 8.31
C LYS A 72 -1.96 20.65 7.45
N ASN A 73 -1.75 21.93 7.15
CA ASN A 73 -2.72 22.72 6.38
C ASN A 73 -2.92 22.10 4.97
N PRO A 74 -4.11 21.54 4.66
CA PRO A 74 -4.34 20.80 3.42
C PRO A 74 -4.19 21.67 2.16
N ASN A 75 -4.36 22.98 2.30
CA ASN A 75 -4.25 23.93 1.19
C ASN A 75 -2.81 24.02 0.65
N ASN A 76 -1.81 23.77 1.50
CA ASN A 76 -0.40 23.74 1.08
C ASN A 76 0.00 22.43 0.40
N TYR A 77 -0.84 21.39 0.49
CA TYR A 77 -0.59 20.05 -0.03
C TYR A 77 -1.67 19.60 -1.04
N ALA A 78 -2.39 20.55 -1.64
CA ALA A 78 -3.52 20.32 -2.53
C ALA A 78 -3.19 19.37 -3.70
N GLN A 79 -1.95 19.37 -4.20
CA GLN A 79 -1.49 18.51 -5.28
C GLN A 79 -1.63 17.01 -4.95
N ILE A 80 -1.34 16.62 -3.71
CA ILE A 80 -1.44 15.22 -3.22
C ILE A 80 -2.91 14.76 -3.23
N TYR A 81 -3.85 15.69 -3.04
CA TYR A 81 -5.29 15.42 -3.08
C TYR A 81 -5.85 15.38 -4.52
N TRP A 82 -5.22 16.08 -5.47
CA TRP A 82 -5.65 16.12 -6.88
C TRP A 82 -5.34 14.81 -7.63
N GLU A 83 -4.16 14.22 -7.41
CA GLU A 83 -3.71 13.03 -8.16
C GLU A 83 -4.54 11.78 -7.83
N GLY A 84 -4.93 11.56 -6.56
CA GLY A 84 -5.77 10.42 -6.19
C GLY A 84 -7.27 10.56 -6.50
N ARG A 85 -7.73 11.71 -7.03
CA ARG A 85 -9.04 11.81 -7.71
C ARG A 85 -8.95 11.53 -9.22
N GLY A 86 -7.74 11.32 -9.76
CA GLY A 86 -7.52 11.16 -11.20
C GLY A 86 -7.74 12.45 -12.00
N SER A 87 -7.83 13.62 -11.36
CA SER A 87 -7.97 14.89 -12.06
C SER A 87 -6.59 15.48 -12.30
N ASN A 88 -5.96 15.05 -13.38
CA ASN A 88 -4.77 15.70 -13.91
C ASN A 88 -5.23 16.93 -14.71
N LYS A 89 -5.03 18.15 -14.19
CA LYS A 89 -5.28 19.39 -14.96
C LYS A 89 -4.09 19.80 -15.84
N ASN A 90 -3.01 19.02 -15.86
CA ASN A 90 -1.88 19.18 -16.78
C ASN A 90 -2.00 18.26 -18.01
N THR A 91 -3.20 18.10 -18.56
CA THR A 91 -3.37 17.87 -20.00
C THR A 91 -3.64 19.21 -20.68
N PHE A 92 -2.59 20.00 -20.79
CA PHE A 92 -2.37 20.84 -21.96
C PHE A 92 -1.04 20.39 -22.56
N LEU A 93 -1.15 19.46 -23.52
CA LEU A 93 -0.52 19.46 -24.84
C LEU A 93 -0.94 18.18 -25.57
#